data_AF-A0A7C2L647-F1
#
_entry.id   AF-A0A7C2L647-F1
#
_cell.length_a   1.000
_cell.length_b   1.000
_cell.length_c   1.000
_cell.angle_alpha   90.00
_cell.angle_beta   90.00
_cell.angle_gamma   90.00
#
_symmetry.space_group_name_H-M   'P 1'
#
loop_
_entity.id
_entity.type
_entity.pdbx_description
1 polymer ?
#
loop_
_entity_poly.entity_id
_entity_poly.type
_entity_poly.pdbx_seq_one_letter_code
_entity_poly.pdbx_strand_id
1 'polypeptide(L)'
;MSQCGTMRPLEEKLKARIREAGPIPFRDFMHAALYDPEHGYYMRRAAIGARGDYVTSAHLHPIFGELLAEKFLALLRDLAPPWTLLEWGAGTGRLAADVLAAFEQKPEGRSIRYLICEISPRLQAEQRRLLGDRSNVAWVSEGDLEAESLTGLIFSNELLDAFPVHRVLRERGQWRELYVTLRGEAFAWTLGELTRPEIARYFEEIGIELDEGQIADVAMDIVPWLQRVAAILREGYVVTIDYGDTADRLYSRARPMGTLRGFSRRRLVADPLSHPGEQDLTASVDFTLIERAGRAVGLEVVEFKSQREVLLELGLLERASAWLQRATSSAEALAARLALKHFLLPSDLGENFKVLVQRKRRLAMVRGAEMA
;
A
#
# COMPACT_ATOMS: atom_id res chain seq x y z
N MET A 1 -16.03 -42.95 8.48
CA MET A 1 -14.57 -42.68 8.48
C MET A 1 -14.40 -41.18 8.50
N SER A 2 -13.97 -40.65 9.65
CA SER A 2 -13.88 -39.22 9.94
C SER A 2 -13.03 -38.49 8.91
N GLN A 3 -13.59 -37.39 8.37
CA GLN A 3 -12.79 -36.36 7.73
C GLN A 3 -11.85 -35.79 8.80
N CYS A 4 -10.56 -36.09 8.67
CA CYS A 4 -9.50 -35.42 9.40
C CYS A 4 -9.63 -33.92 9.07
N GLY A 5 -10.15 -33.14 10.03
CA GLY A 5 -10.29 -31.70 9.87
C GLY A 5 -8.94 -31.12 9.50
N THR A 6 -8.89 -30.35 8.43
CA THR A 6 -7.67 -29.70 7.96
C THR A 6 -7.16 -28.83 9.10
N MET A 7 -6.11 -29.25 9.81
CA MET A 7 -5.52 -28.43 10.87
C MET A 7 -5.13 -27.10 10.25
N ARG A 8 -5.52 -26.00 10.88
CA ARG A 8 -5.16 -24.64 10.49
C ARG A 8 -4.18 -24.11 11.51
N PRO A 9 -2.86 -24.23 11.26
CA PRO A 9 -1.86 -23.97 12.29
C PRO A 9 -1.90 -22.54 12.84
N LEU A 10 -2.17 -21.54 11.99
CA LEU A 10 -2.28 -20.14 12.41
C LEU A 10 -3.52 -19.89 13.28
N GLU A 11 -4.64 -20.53 12.94
CA GLU A 11 -5.86 -20.44 13.74
C GLU A 11 -5.62 -20.98 15.16
N GLU A 12 -4.99 -22.14 15.29
CA GLU A 12 -4.65 -22.70 16.60
C GLU A 12 -3.60 -21.87 17.36
N LYS A 13 -2.61 -21.32 16.67
CA LYS A 13 -1.63 -20.40 17.26
C LYS A 13 -2.30 -19.16 17.84
N LEU A 14 -3.24 -18.56 17.11
CA LEU A 14 -3.99 -17.38 17.56
C LEU A 14 -4.95 -17.73 18.71
N LYS A 15 -5.65 -18.86 18.64
CA LYS A 15 -6.50 -19.33 19.75
C LYS A 15 -5.68 -19.56 21.02
N ALA A 16 -4.53 -20.23 20.92
CA ALA A 16 -3.63 -20.44 22.06
C ALA A 16 -3.19 -19.11 22.69
N ARG A 17 -2.75 -18.14 21.86
CA ARG A 17 -2.39 -16.80 22.32
C ARG A 17 -3.55 -16.11 23.06
N ILE A 18 -4.78 -16.20 22.54
CA ILE A 18 -5.94 -15.56 23.17
C ILE A 18 -6.33 -16.26 24.49
N ARG A 19 -6.20 -17.59 24.58
CA ARG A 19 -6.46 -18.33 25.82
C ARG A 19 -5.46 -17.96 26.92
N GLU A 20 -4.21 -17.73 26.55
CA GLU A 20 -3.13 -17.42 27.49
C GLU A 20 -3.13 -15.94 27.91
N ALA A 21 -3.19 -15.02 26.95
CA ALA A 21 -2.98 -13.58 27.18
C ALA A 21 -4.29 -12.76 27.20
N GLY A 22 -5.43 -13.38 26.89
CA GLY A 22 -6.71 -12.69 26.72
C GLY A 22 -6.92 -12.14 25.30
N PRO A 23 -7.96 -11.33 25.08
CA PRO A 23 -8.28 -10.76 23.77
C PRO A 23 -7.11 -9.97 23.18
N ILE A 24 -6.92 -10.06 21.86
CA ILE A 24 -5.90 -9.29 21.13
C ILE A 24 -6.54 -8.20 20.28
N PRO A 25 -5.93 -7.02 20.10
CA PRO A 25 -6.47 -6.00 19.19
C PRO A 25 -6.56 -6.56 17.77
N PHE A 26 -7.55 -6.14 16.98
CA PHE A 26 -7.68 -6.61 15.60
C PHE A 26 -6.41 -6.35 14.77
N ARG A 27 -5.70 -5.25 15.04
CA ARG A 27 -4.40 -4.94 14.45
C ARG A 27 -3.43 -6.13 14.55
N ASP A 28 -3.34 -6.77 15.71
CA ASP A 28 -2.44 -7.92 15.92
C ASP A 28 -2.95 -9.19 15.23
N PHE A 29 -4.27 -9.38 15.20
CA PHE A 29 -4.89 -10.49 14.46
C PHE A 29 -4.60 -10.35 12.96
N MET A 30 -4.84 -9.17 12.39
CA MET A 30 -4.60 -8.85 10.98
C MET A 30 -3.11 -8.98 10.64
N HIS A 31 -2.22 -8.46 11.49
CA HIS A 31 -0.77 -8.62 11.32
C HIS A 31 -0.37 -10.11 11.23
N ALA A 32 -0.86 -10.95 12.15
CA ALA A 32 -0.58 -12.38 12.10
C ALA A 32 -1.19 -13.05 10.86
N ALA A 33 -2.44 -12.72 10.51
CA ALA A 33 -3.11 -13.25 9.34
C ALA A 33 -2.36 -12.93 8.03
N LEU A 34 -1.75 -11.75 7.92
CA LEU A 34 -1.07 -11.30 6.71
C LEU A 34 0.42 -11.68 6.68
N TYR A 35 1.11 -11.55 7.82
CA TYR A 35 2.58 -11.50 7.88
C TYR A 35 3.21 -12.51 8.85
N ASP A 36 2.44 -13.44 9.43
CA ASP A 36 3.06 -14.54 10.18
C ASP A 36 4.10 -15.26 9.29
N PRO A 37 5.36 -15.43 9.75
CA PRO A 37 6.44 -15.93 8.90
C PRO A 37 6.17 -17.30 8.25
N GLU A 38 5.40 -18.15 8.93
CA GLU A 38 5.14 -19.51 8.48
C GLU A 38 3.78 -19.64 7.79
N HIS A 39 2.80 -18.84 8.20
CA HIS A 39 1.39 -19.05 7.85
C HIS A 39 0.66 -17.82 7.30
N GLY A 40 1.28 -16.65 7.36
CA GLY A 40 0.73 -15.40 6.88
C GLY A 40 0.40 -15.44 5.39
N TYR A 41 -0.66 -14.74 4.99
CA TYR A 41 -1.13 -14.68 3.63
C TYR A 41 -0.01 -14.30 2.65
N TYR A 42 0.68 -13.18 2.88
CA TYR A 42 1.76 -12.69 2.00
C TYR A 42 3.06 -13.50 2.09
N MET A 43 3.23 -14.29 3.15
CA MET A 43 4.38 -15.18 3.32
C MET A 43 4.21 -16.51 2.57
N ARG A 44 2.98 -17.04 2.51
CA ARG A 44 2.69 -18.35 1.87
C ARG A 44 2.08 -18.25 0.47
N ARG A 45 1.13 -17.34 0.27
CA ARG A 45 0.28 -17.26 -0.92
C ARG A 45 0.64 -16.00 -1.70
N ALA A 46 1.42 -16.16 -2.76
CA ALA A 46 1.45 -15.15 -3.83
C ALA A 46 0.18 -15.32 -4.68
N ALA A 47 -0.93 -14.77 -4.21
CA ALA A 47 -2.18 -14.72 -4.97
C ALA A 47 -2.38 -13.30 -5.53
N ILE A 48 -1.38 -12.79 -6.24
CA ILE A 48 -1.49 -11.54 -7.02
C ILE A 48 -1.43 -11.92 -8.52
N GLY A 49 -2.37 -11.43 -9.33
CA GLY A 49 -2.41 -11.63 -10.79
C GLY A 49 -3.52 -12.56 -11.32
N ALA A 50 -3.36 -13.12 -12.53
CA ALA A 50 -4.41 -13.85 -13.26
C ALA A 50 -4.93 -15.13 -12.55
N ARG A 51 -4.21 -15.63 -11.53
CA ARG A 51 -4.64 -16.71 -10.62
C ARG A 51 -4.76 -16.27 -9.15
N GLY A 52 -4.63 -14.97 -8.90
CA GLY A 52 -4.68 -14.34 -7.57
C GLY A 52 -6.07 -13.84 -7.15
N ASP A 53 -6.16 -13.36 -5.92
CA ASP A 53 -7.41 -12.97 -5.25
C ASP A 53 -7.92 -11.59 -5.70
N TYR A 54 -7.09 -10.79 -6.38
CA TYR A 54 -7.45 -9.51 -6.99
C TYR A 54 -6.56 -9.19 -8.20
N VAL A 55 -6.98 -8.17 -8.97
CA VAL A 55 -6.25 -7.64 -10.14
C VAL A 55 -5.84 -6.21 -9.81
N THR A 56 -4.54 -5.96 -9.71
CA THR A 56 -3.98 -4.61 -9.46
C THR A 56 -3.87 -3.82 -10.76
N SER A 57 -3.72 -2.49 -10.69
CA SER A 57 -3.52 -1.63 -11.89
C SER A 57 -2.35 -2.12 -12.76
N ALA A 58 -1.27 -2.60 -12.12
CA ALA A 58 -0.10 -3.17 -12.77
C ALA A 58 -0.37 -4.48 -13.55
N HIS A 59 -1.43 -5.21 -13.22
CA HIS A 59 -1.79 -6.47 -13.90
C HIS A 59 -2.80 -6.27 -15.03
N LEU A 60 -3.39 -5.08 -15.16
CA LEU A 60 -4.37 -4.79 -16.21
C LEU A 60 -3.71 -4.61 -17.58
N HIS A 61 -2.67 -3.77 -17.65
CA HIS A 61 -1.98 -3.48 -18.91
C HIS A 61 -0.65 -2.74 -18.66
N PRO A 62 0.41 -2.99 -19.47
CA PRO A 62 1.73 -2.33 -19.33
C PRO A 62 1.70 -0.80 -19.33
N ILE A 63 0.69 -0.23 -19.99
CA ILE A 63 0.48 1.23 -20.11
C ILE A 63 0.49 1.93 -18.75
N PHE A 64 0.06 1.27 -17.67
CA PHE A 64 0.12 1.84 -16.32
C PHE A 64 1.57 2.11 -15.88
N GLY A 65 2.44 1.10 -15.99
CA GLY A 65 3.87 1.25 -15.67
C GLY A 65 4.58 2.23 -16.62
N GLU A 66 4.22 2.24 -17.91
CA GLU A 66 4.76 3.21 -18.87
C GLU A 66 4.41 4.67 -18.50
N LEU A 67 3.17 4.93 -18.09
CA LEU A 67 2.73 6.26 -17.68
C LEU A 67 3.40 6.67 -16.36
N LEU A 68 3.49 5.76 -15.39
CA LEU A 68 4.18 6.04 -14.13
C LEU A 68 5.67 6.32 -14.35
N ALA A 69 6.33 5.62 -15.27
CA ALA A 69 7.71 5.92 -15.65
C ALA A 69 7.88 7.34 -16.19
N GLU A 70 6.94 7.84 -16.99
CA GLU A 70 6.96 9.26 -17.42
C GLU A 70 6.86 10.22 -16.26
N LYS A 71 5.94 9.95 -15.33
CA LYS A 71 5.75 10.78 -14.14
C LYS A 71 7.00 10.78 -13.26
N PHE A 72 7.58 9.61 -13.02
CA PHE A 72 8.80 9.48 -12.23
C PHE A 72 9.97 10.22 -12.87
N LEU A 73 10.16 10.10 -14.19
CA LEU A 73 11.19 10.87 -14.89
C LEU A 73 10.95 12.38 -14.83
N ALA A 74 9.71 12.83 -14.96
CA ALA A 74 9.38 14.24 -14.83
C ALA A 74 9.76 14.78 -13.44
N LEU A 75 9.44 14.04 -12.37
CA LEU A 75 9.84 14.39 -11.00
C LEU A 75 11.37 14.37 -10.82
N LEU A 76 12.04 13.32 -11.31
CA LEU A 76 13.48 13.15 -11.15
C LEU A 76 14.29 14.25 -11.86
N ARG A 77 13.80 14.80 -12.97
CA ARG A 77 14.47 15.91 -13.69
C ARG A 77 14.64 17.18 -12.86
N ASP A 78 13.86 17.34 -11.79
CA ASP A 78 14.03 18.45 -10.83
C ASP A 78 15.21 18.24 -9.86
N LEU A 79 15.85 17.07 -9.89
CA LEU A 79 16.90 16.66 -8.96
C LEU A 79 18.23 16.48 -9.69
N ALA A 80 19.34 16.72 -8.98
CA ALA A 80 20.66 16.41 -9.49
C ALA A 80 20.88 14.88 -9.55
N PRO A 81 21.39 14.32 -10.67
CA PRO A 81 21.79 12.90 -10.73
C PRO A 81 23.05 12.62 -9.89
N PRO A 82 23.36 11.34 -9.58
CA PRO A 82 22.64 10.13 -9.96
C PRO A 82 21.33 9.93 -9.19
N TRP A 83 20.34 9.33 -9.84
CA TRP A 83 19.02 9.07 -9.26
C TRP A 83 18.86 7.61 -8.84
N THR A 84 18.21 7.42 -7.69
CA THR A 84 17.77 6.11 -7.21
C THR A 84 16.25 6.11 -7.08
N LEU A 85 15.62 5.07 -7.63
CA LEU A 85 14.20 4.76 -7.48
C LEU A 85 14.07 3.56 -6.54
N LEU A 86 13.35 3.69 -5.43
CA LEU A 86 13.08 2.60 -4.49
C LEU A 86 11.59 2.25 -4.51
N GLU A 87 11.25 1.03 -4.93
CA GLU A 87 9.90 0.48 -4.84
C GLU A 87 9.75 -0.32 -3.55
N TRP A 88 8.77 0.04 -2.72
CA TRP A 88 8.44 -0.67 -1.49
C TRP A 88 7.25 -1.60 -1.74
N GLY A 89 7.44 -2.90 -1.54
CA GLY A 89 6.43 -3.93 -1.81
C GLY A 89 6.11 -4.08 -3.29
N ALA A 90 7.09 -4.50 -4.09
CA ALA A 90 6.94 -4.60 -5.55
C ALA A 90 6.01 -5.74 -6.03
N GLY A 91 5.41 -6.51 -5.11
CA GLY A 91 4.47 -7.58 -5.44
C GLY A 91 5.12 -8.63 -6.35
N THR A 92 4.52 -8.91 -7.51
CA THR A 92 5.08 -9.86 -8.50
C THR A 92 6.27 -9.29 -9.29
N GLY A 93 6.60 -8.01 -9.11
CA GLY A 93 7.59 -7.28 -9.91
C GLY A 93 7.08 -6.83 -11.27
N ARG A 94 5.78 -6.99 -11.55
CA ARG A 94 5.21 -6.62 -12.85
C ARG A 94 5.30 -5.11 -13.11
N LEU A 95 4.96 -4.30 -12.12
CA LEU A 95 5.07 -2.85 -12.22
C LEU A 95 6.54 -2.44 -12.45
N ALA A 96 7.46 -3.00 -11.67
CA ALA A 96 8.90 -2.80 -11.85
C ALA A 96 9.34 -3.11 -13.29
N ALA A 97 8.89 -4.24 -13.85
CA ALA A 97 9.24 -4.64 -15.22
C ALA A 97 8.75 -3.62 -16.26
N ASP A 98 7.50 -3.17 -16.14
CA ASP A 98 6.91 -2.21 -17.06
C ASP A 98 7.57 -0.82 -16.94
N VAL A 99 7.90 -0.36 -15.72
CA VAL A 99 8.63 0.89 -15.47
C VAL A 99 10.06 0.83 -16.01
N LEU A 100 10.79 -0.24 -15.73
CA LEU A 100 12.16 -0.45 -16.22
C LEU A 100 12.21 -0.50 -17.75
N ALA A 101 11.26 -1.20 -18.39
CA ALA A 101 11.17 -1.26 -19.85
C ALA A 101 10.94 0.13 -20.46
N ALA A 102 10.11 0.98 -19.82
CA ALA A 102 9.91 2.36 -20.25
C ALA A 102 11.16 3.24 -20.03
N PHE A 103 11.89 3.05 -18.93
CA PHE A 103 13.16 3.75 -18.68
C PHE A 103 14.25 3.38 -19.69
N GLU A 104 14.32 2.13 -20.15
CA GLU A 104 15.29 1.69 -21.16
C GLU A 104 15.15 2.41 -22.51
N GLN A 105 13.96 2.94 -22.81
CA GLN A 105 13.71 3.72 -24.02
C GLN A 105 14.29 5.14 -23.95
N LYS A 106 14.79 5.57 -22.79
CA LYS A 106 15.25 6.96 -22.56
C LYS A 106 16.69 6.98 -22.03
N PRO A 107 17.58 7.82 -22.60
CA PRO A 107 18.97 7.90 -22.14
C PRO A 107 19.11 8.14 -20.63
N GLU A 108 18.33 9.09 -20.07
CA GLU A 108 18.36 9.39 -18.64
C GLU A 108 17.72 8.31 -17.76
N GLY A 109 16.86 7.45 -18.32
CA GLY A 109 16.23 6.35 -17.58
C GLY A 109 17.18 5.18 -17.34
N ARG A 110 18.12 4.94 -18.28
CA ARG A 110 19.07 3.82 -18.23
C ARG A 110 20.07 3.90 -17.07
N SER A 111 20.35 5.10 -16.57
CA SER A 111 21.28 5.33 -15.45
C SER A 111 20.61 5.31 -14.08
N ILE A 112 19.28 5.16 -14.01
CA ILE A 112 18.55 5.11 -12.74
C ILE A 112 18.86 3.78 -12.05
N ARG A 113 19.30 3.87 -10.80
CA ARG A 113 19.41 2.71 -9.91
C ARG A 113 18.02 2.39 -9.38
N TYR A 114 17.56 1.16 -9.59
CA TYR A 114 16.26 0.66 -9.14
C TYR A 114 16.45 -0.30 -7.96
N LEU A 115 15.87 0.04 -6.82
CA LEU A 115 15.88 -0.76 -5.61
C LEU A 115 14.49 -1.32 -5.34
N ILE A 116 14.41 -2.58 -4.92
CA ILE A 116 13.17 -3.22 -4.47
C ILE A 116 13.32 -3.62 -3.00
N CYS A 117 12.44 -3.07 -2.15
CA CYS A 117 12.31 -3.49 -0.75
C CYS A 117 11.09 -4.40 -0.61
N GLU A 118 11.33 -5.71 -0.49
CA GLU A 118 10.29 -6.75 -0.45
C GLU A 118 10.55 -7.70 0.72
N ILE A 119 9.54 -7.93 1.55
CA ILE A 119 9.65 -8.77 2.75
C ILE A 119 9.47 -10.26 2.44
N SER A 120 8.75 -10.61 1.37
CA SER A 120 8.43 -11.99 1.01
C SER A 120 9.57 -12.63 0.21
N PRO A 121 10.30 -13.64 0.75
CA PRO A 121 11.41 -14.28 0.02
C PRO A 121 10.95 -14.93 -1.29
N ARG A 122 9.70 -15.41 -1.31
CA ARG A 122 9.06 -15.97 -2.50
C ARG A 122 8.87 -14.91 -3.58
N LEU A 123 8.31 -13.74 -3.24
CA LEU A 123 8.13 -12.66 -4.21
C LEU A 123 9.47 -12.15 -4.71
N GLN A 124 10.48 -12.02 -3.84
CA GLN A 124 11.82 -11.68 -4.31
C GLN A 124 12.37 -12.67 -5.34
N ALA A 125 12.16 -13.99 -5.15
CA ALA A 125 12.57 -15.00 -6.13
C ALA A 125 11.80 -14.88 -7.45
N GLU A 126 10.51 -14.59 -7.40
CA GLU A 126 9.68 -14.36 -8.58
C GLU A 126 10.10 -13.09 -9.35
N GLN A 127 10.33 -12.00 -8.63
CA GLN A 127 10.83 -10.73 -9.17
C GLN A 127 12.20 -10.92 -9.83
N ARG A 128 13.15 -11.62 -9.19
CA ARG A 128 14.48 -11.89 -9.78
C ARG A 128 14.37 -12.66 -11.09
N ARG A 129 13.48 -13.66 -11.16
CA ARG A 129 13.23 -14.42 -12.39
C ARG A 129 12.60 -13.55 -13.48
N LEU A 130 11.69 -12.63 -13.12
CA LEU A 130 11.00 -11.75 -14.07
C LEU A 130 11.92 -10.65 -14.61
N LEU A 131 12.69 -10.00 -13.73
CA LEU A 131 13.51 -8.84 -14.05
C LEU A 131 14.87 -9.23 -14.65
N GLY A 132 15.37 -10.43 -14.35
CA GLY A 132 16.66 -10.94 -14.82
C GLY A 132 17.86 -10.20 -14.20
N ASP A 133 19.04 -10.46 -14.76
CA ASP A 133 20.32 -9.94 -14.25
C ASP A 133 20.61 -8.51 -14.76
N ARG A 134 19.77 -7.56 -14.35
CA ARG A 134 19.94 -6.14 -14.66
C ARG A 134 20.92 -5.50 -13.67
N SER A 135 22.01 -4.92 -14.17
CA SER A 135 23.06 -4.33 -13.34
C SER A 135 22.63 -3.12 -12.51
N ASN A 136 21.54 -2.45 -12.90
CA ASN A 136 20.97 -1.31 -12.20
C ASN A 136 19.81 -1.68 -11.27
N VAL A 137 19.46 -2.97 -11.12
CA VAL A 137 18.39 -3.44 -10.23
C VAL A 137 18.98 -4.19 -9.03
N ALA A 138 18.53 -3.88 -7.82
CA ALA A 138 18.92 -4.62 -6.62
C ALA A 138 17.76 -4.79 -5.64
N TRP A 139 17.79 -5.89 -4.89
CA TRP A 139 16.87 -6.18 -3.80
C TRP A 139 17.55 -5.83 -2.48
N VAL A 140 16.83 -5.11 -1.63
CA VAL A 140 17.33 -4.62 -0.34
C VAL A 140 16.30 -4.96 0.74
N SER A 141 16.77 -5.16 1.96
CA SER A 141 15.93 -5.14 3.14
C SER A 141 15.82 -3.71 3.68
N GLU A 142 14.83 -3.47 4.55
CA GLU A 142 14.73 -2.19 5.25
C GLU A 142 16.01 -1.86 6.05
N GLY A 143 16.70 -2.88 6.58
CA GLY A 143 17.94 -2.72 7.34
C GLY A 143 19.14 -2.28 6.50
N ASP A 144 19.13 -2.54 5.18
CA ASP A 144 20.21 -2.16 4.27
C ASP A 144 20.15 -0.68 3.85
N LEU A 145 19.04 0.00 4.14
CA LEU A 145 18.77 1.37 3.70
C LEU A 145 19.28 2.39 4.74
N GLU A 146 20.44 2.98 4.51
CA GLU A 146 21.00 4.00 5.41
C GLU A 146 20.21 5.31 5.37
N ALA A 147 20.29 6.10 6.44
CA ALA A 147 19.67 7.43 6.50
C ALA A 147 20.35 8.37 5.48
N GLU A 148 19.54 9.22 4.84
CA GLU A 148 19.99 10.18 3.80
C GLU A 148 20.81 9.55 2.65
N SER A 149 20.61 8.25 2.38
CA SER A 149 21.33 7.52 1.35
C SER A 149 20.73 7.68 -0.06
N LEU A 150 19.50 8.18 -0.15
CA LEU A 150 18.74 8.20 -1.41
C LEU A 150 18.49 9.62 -1.92
N THR A 151 18.89 9.90 -3.16
CA THR A 151 18.40 11.05 -3.94
C THR A 151 17.62 10.54 -5.14
N GLY A 152 16.35 10.91 -5.24
CA GLY A 152 15.48 10.38 -6.28
C GLY A 152 14.05 10.20 -5.80
N LEU A 153 13.52 8.98 -5.88
CA LEU A 153 12.12 8.72 -5.63
C LEU A 153 11.92 7.42 -4.85
N ILE A 154 11.09 7.44 -3.81
CA ILE A 154 10.61 6.25 -3.09
C ILE A 154 9.12 6.11 -3.41
N PHE A 155 8.65 4.94 -3.81
CA PHE A 155 7.24 4.75 -4.07
C PHE A 155 6.68 3.42 -3.60
N SER A 156 5.36 3.41 -3.45
CA SER A 156 4.57 2.22 -3.15
C SER A 156 3.29 2.22 -3.98
N ASN A 157 2.90 1.04 -4.48
CA ASN A 157 1.63 0.82 -5.15
C ASN A 157 0.89 -0.33 -4.46
N GLU A 158 -0.27 -0.07 -3.86
CA GLU A 158 -1.08 -1.08 -3.15
C GLU A 158 -0.26 -1.77 -2.06
N LEU A 159 0.26 -0.95 -1.15
CA LEU A 159 1.09 -1.39 -0.02
C LEU A 159 0.41 -1.07 1.30
N LEU A 160 -0.14 0.14 1.43
CA LEU A 160 -0.59 0.67 2.70
C LEU A 160 -2.00 0.18 3.06
N ASP A 161 -2.79 -0.28 2.09
CA ASP A 161 -4.08 -0.92 2.34
C ASP A 161 -3.95 -2.26 3.09
N ALA A 162 -2.80 -2.93 2.95
CA ALA A 162 -2.44 -4.14 3.67
C ALA A 162 -1.85 -3.88 5.07
N PHE A 163 -1.63 -2.61 5.46
CA PHE A 163 -1.11 -2.31 6.79
C PHE A 163 -2.14 -2.68 7.87
N PRO A 164 -1.72 -3.35 8.97
CA PRO A 164 -2.64 -3.75 10.02
C PRO A 164 -3.37 -2.55 10.64
N VAL A 165 -4.70 -2.63 10.71
CA VAL A 165 -5.54 -1.54 11.22
C VAL A 165 -6.01 -1.76 12.64
N HIS A 166 -6.03 -0.69 13.42
CA HIS A 166 -6.84 -0.59 14.62
C HIS A 166 -8.27 -0.29 14.21
N ARG A 167 -9.24 -1.09 14.66
CA ARG A 167 -10.66 -0.80 14.43
C ARG A 167 -11.23 -0.18 15.69
N VAL A 168 -11.58 1.10 15.64
CA VAL A 168 -12.00 1.89 16.79
C VAL A 168 -13.42 2.42 16.61
N LEU A 169 -14.11 2.68 17.72
CA LEU A 169 -15.45 3.26 17.72
C LEU A 169 -15.69 4.12 18.97
N ARG A 170 -16.77 4.91 18.94
CA ARG A 170 -17.30 5.59 20.12
C ARG A 170 -18.41 4.75 20.77
N GLU A 171 -18.26 4.48 22.06
CA GLU A 171 -19.29 3.87 22.92
C GLU A 171 -19.51 4.75 24.16
N ARG A 172 -20.73 5.26 24.33
CA ARG A 172 -21.15 6.18 25.40
C ARG A 172 -20.23 7.39 25.53
N GLY A 173 -19.82 7.93 24.39
CA GLY A 173 -18.89 9.06 24.30
C GLY A 173 -17.41 8.71 24.57
N GLN A 174 -17.07 7.45 24.86
CA GLN A 174 -15.69 7.02 25.08
C GLN A 174 -15.13 6.29 23.86
N TRP A 175 -13.84 6.42 23.60
CA TRP A 175 -13.16 5.63 22.58
C TRP A 175 -13.01 4.18 23.04
N ARG A 176 -13.35 3.25 22.16
CA ARG A 176 -13.15 1.81 22.33
C ARG A 176 -12.46 1.25 21.10
N GLU A 177 -11.74 0.15 21.28
CA GLU A 177 -11.13 -0.60 20.18
C GLU A 177 -11.75 -2.00 20.11
N LEU A 178 -11.90 -2.52 18.89
CA LEU A 178 -12.34 -3.88 18.63
C LEU A 178 -11.17 -4.85 18.74
N TYR A 179 -11.35 -5.81 19.63
CA TYR A 179 -10.46 -6.92 19.89
C TYR A 179 -11.06 -8.22 19.37
N VAL A 180 -10.20 -9.19 19.11
CA VAL A 180 -10.54 -10.57 18.82
C VAL A 180 -10.38 -11.40 20.09
N THR A 181 -11.46 -12.08 20.48
CA THR A 181 -11.53 -13.00 21.61
C THR A 181 -12.07 -14.37 21.15
N LEU A 182 -12.23 -15.30 22.07
CA LEU A 182 -12.90 -16.59 21.83
C LEU A 182 -14.28 -16.62 22.51
N ARG A 183 -15.30 -17.03 21.75
CA ARG A 183 -16.60 -17.48 22.29
C ARG A 183 -16.73 -18.97 22.01
N GLY A 184 -16.46 -19.77 23.03
CA GLY A 184 -16.20 -21.20 22.82
C GLY A 184 -14.92 -21.38 22.00
N GLU A 185 -15.01 -22.07 20.88
CA GLU A 185 -13.88 -22.33 19.97
C GLU A 185 -13.82 -21.38 18.75
N ALA A 186 -14.76 -20.45 18.63
CA ALA A 186 -14.82 -19.51 17.51
C ALA A 186 -14.24 -18.15 17.88
N PHE A 187 -13.54 -17.51 16.94
CA PHE A 187 -13.17 -16.10 17.06
C PHE A 187 -14.43 -15.22 17.13
N ALA A 188 -14.38 -14.20 17.98
CA ALA A 188 -15.47 -13.26 18.17
C ALA A 188 -14.93 -11.86 18.47
N TRP A 189 -15.74 -10.86 18.17
CA TRP A 189 -15.46 -9.48 18.54
C TRP A 189 -15.73 -9.22 20.02
N THR A 190 -14.88 -8.42 20.65
CA THR A 190 -15.10 -7.81 21.97
C THR A 190 -14.53 -6.39 21.98
N LEU A 191 -15.01 -5.54 22.88
CA LEU A 191 -14.48 -4.18 23.04
C LEU A 191 -13.41 -4.15 24.12
N GLY A 192 -12.34 -3.39 23.86
CA GLY A 192 -11.27 -3.08 24.79
C GLY A 192 -10.97 -1.57 24.84
N GLU A 193 -9.95 -1.20 25.61
CA GLU A 193 -9.40 0.15 25.61
C GLU A 193 -8.56 0.40 24.35
N LEU A 194 -8.24 1.65 24.02
CA LEU A 194 -7.34 1.93 22.91
C LEU A 194 -5.93 1.42 23.21
N THR A 195 -5.39 0.58 22.34
CA THR A 195 -3.97 0.20 22.37
C THR A 195 -3.05 1.35 21.92
N ARG A 196 -3.58 2.28 21.13
CA ARG A 196 -2.88 3.47 20.63
C ARG A 196 -3.69 4.73 20.95
N PRO A 197 -3.44 5.39 22.10
CA PRO A 197 -4.11 6.65 22.46
C PRO A 197 -3.93 7.76 21.43
N GLU A 198 -2.88 7.69 20.61
CA GLU A 198 -2.62 8.63 19.52
C GLU A 198 -3.73 8.65 18.47
N ILE A 199 -4.53 7.58 18.35
CA ILE A 199 -5.71 7.54 17.48
C ILE A 199 -6.75 8.57 17.93
N ALA A 200 -7.04 8.66 19.23
CA ALA A 200 -7.99 9.63 19.75
C ALA A 200 -7.53 11.07 19.47
N ARG A 201 -6.24 11.34 19.68
CA ARG A 201 -5.62 12.63 19.36
C ARG A 201 -5.68 12.93 17.86
N TYR A 202 -5.45 11.93 17.01
CA TYR A 202 -5.56 12.10 15.55
C TYR A 202 -6.94 12.59 15.14
N PHE A 203 -8.02 11.96 15.65
CA PHE A 203 -9.40 12.39 15.38
C PHE A 203 -9.71 13.80 15.89
N GLU A 204 -9.21 14.16 17.08
CA GLU A 204 -9.34 15.52 17.63
C GLU A 204 -8.63 16.55 16.74
N GLU A 205 -7.40 16.25 16.31
CA GLU A 205 -6.59 17.15 15.50
C GLU A 205 -7.09 17.36 14.07
N ILE A 206 -7.84 16.40 13.50
CA ILE A 206 -8.49 16.53 12.19
C ILE A 206 -9.94 17.02 12.31
N GLY A 207 -10.45 17.20 13.54
CA GLY A 207 -11.81 17.70 13.79
C GLY A 207 -12.91 16.74 13.32
N ILE A 208 -12.66 15.42 13.34
CA ILE A 208 -13.66 14.42 12.96
C ILE A 208 -14.19 13.72 14.20
N GLU A 209 -15.51 13.74 14.34
CA GLU A 209 -16.24 13.00 15.37
C GLU A 209 -16.95 11.81 14.73
N LEU A 210 -16.80 10.63 15.35
CA LEU A 210 -17.55 9.44 14.96
C LEU A 210 -18.90 9.41 15.68
N ASP A 211 -19.94 9.00 14.96
CA ASP A 211 -21.24 8.69 15.58
C ASP A 211 -21.10 7.49 16.54
N GLU A 212 -22.03 7.38 17.50
CA GLU A 212 -22.10 6.26 18.43
C GLU A 212 -22.18 4.92 17.66
N GLY A 213 -21.24 4.01 17.93
CA GLY A 213 -21.12 2.71 17.25
C GLY A 213 -20.54 2.75 15.82
N GLN A 214 -20.21 3.93 15.27
CA GLN A 214 -19.50 4.02 14.00
C GLN A 214 -18.07 3.50 14.16
N ILE A 215 -17.67 2.63 13.23
CA ILE A 215 -16.33 2.02 13.19
C ILE A 215 -15.44 2.81 12.25
N ALA A 216 -14.23 3.14 12.72
CA ALA A 216 -13.12 3.62 11.92
C ALA A 216 -11.98 2.60 11.91
N ASP A 217 -11.45 2.33 10.72
CA ASP A 217 -10.25 1.52 10.53
C ASP A 217 -9.05 2.47 10.35
N VAL A 218 -8.05 2.37 11.22
CA VAL A 218 -6.91 3.30 11.28
C VAL A 218 -5.58 2.54 11.27
N ALA A 219 -4.80 2.69 10.20
CA ALA A 219 -3.49 2.08 10.04
C ALA A 219 -2.37 2.95 10.68
N MET A 220 -2.27 2.96 12.02
CA MET A 220 -1.28 3.79 12.71
C MET A 220 0.18 3.40 12.41
N ASP A 221 0.43 2.19 11.92
CA ASP A 221 1.75 1.71 11.53
C ASP A 221 2.31 2.41 10.27
N ILE A 222 1.48 3.17 9.54
CA ILE A 222 1.92 4.06 8.45
C ILE A 222 2.87 5.15 8.97
N VAL A 223 2.65 5.65 10.19
CA VAL A 223 3.45 6.74 10.76
C VAL A 223 4.92 6.36 10.91
N PRO A 224 5.30 5.27 11.62
CA PRO A 224 6.69 4.85 11.72
C PRO A 224 7.29 4.43 10.37
N TRP A 225 6.50 3.82 9.47
CA TRP A 225 6.97 3.52 8.12
C TRP A 225 7.33 4.80 7.34
N LEU A 226 6.49 5.83 7.39
CA LEU A 226 6.75 7.09 6.70
C LEU A 226 7.93 7.85 7.31
N GLN A 227 8.12 7.77 8.64
CA GLN A 227 9.33 8.26 9.31
C GLN A 227 10.58 7.58 8.76
N ARG A 228 10.53 6.26 8.56
CA ARG A 228 11.63 5.51 7.96
C ARG A 228 11.91 5.92 6.52
N VAL A 229 10.86 6.00 5.68
CA VAL A 229 10.94 6.47 4.29
C VAL A 229 11.56 7.87 4.21
N ALA A 230 11.07 8.80 5.03
CA ALA A 230 11.58 10.16 5.09
C ALA A 230 13.03 10.21 5.60
N ALA A 231 13.44 9.33 6.51
CA ALA A 231 14.82 9.26 6.98
C ALA A 231 15.80 8.77 5.89
N ILE A 232 15.38 7.81 5.06
CA ILE A 232 16.20 7.27 3.95
C ILE A 232 16.37 8.32 2.83
N LEU A 233 15.29 9.03 2.50
CA LEU A 233 15.29 10.04 1.45
C LEU A 233 16.13 11.26 1.91
N ARG A 234 17.22 11.56 1.21
CA ARG A 234 17.98 12.80 1.40
C ARG A 234 17.27 13.98 0.74
N GLU A 235 16.88 13.78 -0.51
CA GLU A 235 16.24 14.78 -1.36
C GLU A 235 15.47 14.06 -2.47
N GLY A 236 14.26 14.52 -2.76
CA GLY A 236 13.45 13.97 -3.86
C GLY A 236 12.00 13.78 -3.48
N TYR A 237 11.41 12.67 -3.93
CA TYR A 237 9.96 12.47 -3.87
C TYR A 237 9.56 11.16 -3.20
N VAL A 238 8.42 11.17 -2.52
CA VAL A 238 7.69 9.98 -2.06
C VAL A 238 6.38 9.93 -2.85
N VAL A 239 6.11 8.81 -3.51
CA VAL A 239 4.87 8.60 -4.27
C VAL A 239 4.09 7.41 -3.71
N THR A 240 2.89 7.66 -3.21
CA THR A 240 2.01 6.63 -2.68
C THR A 240 0.79 6.50 -3.59
N ILE A 241 0.56 5.29 -4.10
CA ILE A 241 -0.57 4.96 -4.96
C ILE A 241 -1.38 3.86 -4.27
N ASP A 242 -2.59 4.18 -3.81
CA ASP A 242 -3.36 3.21 -3.03
C ASP A 242 -4.87 3.47 -3.05
N TYR A 243 -5.65 2.46 -2.66
CA TYR A 243 -7.09 2.55 -2.51
C TYR A 243 -7.44 3.27 -1.22
N GLY A 244 -8.05 4.45 -1.32
CA GLY A 244 -8.30 5.28 -0.14
C GLY A 244 -8.91 6.63 -0.45
N ASP A 245 -9.04 7.44 0.59
CA ASP A 245 -9.49 8.82 0.45
C ASP A 245 -9.04 9.67 1.66
N THR A 246 -9.47 10.91 1.67
CA THR A 246 -9.38 11.84 2.80
C THR A 246 -10.21 11.37 4.00
N ALA A 247 -9.77 11.74 5.20
CA ALA A 247 -10.40 11.29 6.45
C ALA A 247 -11.89 11.68 6.54
N ASP A 248 -12.29 12.86 6.03
CA ASP A 248 -13.70 13.29 6.05
C ASP A 248 -14.60 12.38 5.22
N ARG A 249 -14.07 11.79 4.15
CA ARG A 249 -14.80 10.82 3.31
C ARG A 249 -14.77 9.42 3.90
N LEU A 250 -13.62 8.97 4.41
CA LEU A 250 -13.46 7.63 4.99
C LEU A 250 -14.25 7.44 6.28
N TYR A 251 -14.27 8.46 7.13
CA TYR A 251 -14.95 8.44 8.42
C TYR A 251 -16.31 9.15 8.37
N SER A 252 -16.87 9.33 7.18
CA SER A 252 -18.23 9.85 7.01
C SER A 252 -19.29 8.87 7.50
N ARG A 253 -20.46 9.40 7.84
CA ARG A 253 -21.66 8.62 8.22
C ARG A 253 -22.12 7.62 7.16
N ALA A 254 -21.69 7.78 5.91
CA ALA A 254 -21.95 6.83 4.83
C ALA A 254 -21.19 5.49 5.00
N ARG A 255 -20.22 5.42 5.92
CA ARG A 255 -19.38 4.25 6.18
C ARG A 255 -19.44 3.85 7.66
N PRO A 256 -20.62 3.46 8.19
CA PRO A 256 -20.79 3.19 9.61
C PRO A 256 -19.97 1.98 10.09
N MET A 257 -19.63 1.04 9.20
CA MET A 257 -18.93 -0.21 9.53
C MET A 257 -17.43 -0.18 9.19
N GLY A 258 -16.88 0.99 8.91
CA GLY A 258 -15.50 1.16 8.46
C GLY A 258 -15.28 0.72 7.01
N THR A 259 -14.04 0.40 6.69
CA THR A 259 -13.56 0.09 5.34
C THR A 259 -12.83 -1.25 5.21
N LEU A 260 -12.63 -1.98 6.31
CA LEU A 260 -12.02 -3.31 6.32
C LEU A 260 -12.77 -4.25 5.36
N ARG A 261 -12.01 -4.98 4.55
CA ARG A 261 -12.49 -6.00 3.62
C ARG A 261 -11.62 -7.23 3.71
N GLY A 262 -12.23 -8.39 3.54
CA GLY A 262 -11.52 -9.65 3.32
C GLY A 262 -11.74 -10.13 1.89
N PHE A 263 -10.72 -10.65 1.24
CA PHE A 263 -10.82 -11.25 -0.09
C PHE A 263 -10.21 -12.65 -0.11
N SER A 264 -10.95 -13.59 -0.72
CA SER A 264 -10.43 -14.93 -0.99
C SER A 264 -10.98 -15.41 -2.33
N ARG A 265 -10.10 -15.85 -3.23
CA ARG A 265 -10.42 -16.30 -4.58
C ARG A 265 -11.32 -15.31 -5.35
N ARG A 266 -11.01 -14.01 -5.25
CA ARG A 266 -11.77 -12.89 -5.86
C ARG A 266 -13.20 -12.73 -5.37
N ARG A 267 -13.50 -13.21 -4.16
CA ARG A 267 -14.78 -13.01 -3.50
C ARG A 267 -14.56 -12.24 -2.22
N LEU A 268 -15.44 -11.28 -1.97
CA LEU A 268 -15.54 -10.62 -0.67
C LEU A 268 -15.89 -11.68 0.37
N VAL A 269 -15.07 -11.76 1.41
CA VAL A 269 -15.31 -12.60 2.57
C VAL A 269 -16.14 -11.81 3.56
N ALA A 270 -17.23 -12.41 4.04
CA ALA A 270 -18.16 -11.76 4.94
C ALA A 270 -17.58 -11.57 6.35
N ASP A 271 -16.73 -12.51 6.81
CA ASP A 271 -16.12 -12.49 8.13
C ASP A 271 -14.58 -12.39 8.05
N PRO A 272 -14.00 -11.23 8.41
CA PRO A 272 -12.55 -11.04 8.41
C PRO A 272 -11.82 -11.88 9.47
N LEU A 273 -12.53 -12.45 10.45
CA LEU A 273 -11.94 -13.34 11.46
C LEU A 273 -11.85 -14.80 10.98
N SER A 274 -12.52 -15.14 9.89
CA SER A 274 -12.52 -16.50 9.37
C SER A 274 -11.21 -16.85 8.68
N HIS A 275 -10.72 -18.09 8.80
CA HIS A 275 -9.59 -18.60 8.00
C HIS A 275 -8.33 -17.68 8.00
N PRO A 276 -7.79 -17.26 9.17
CA PRO A 276 -6.61 -16.39 9.19
C PRO A 276 -5.44 -17.03 8.43
N GLY A 277 -4.74 -16.24 7.62
CA GLY A 277 -3.65 -16.73 6.75
C GLY A 277 -4.09 -17.32 5.41
N GLU A 278 -5.39 -17.29 5.11
CA GLU A 278 -5.94 -17.81 3.85
C GLU A 278 -6.73 -16.79 3.02
N GLN A 279 -6.98 -15.61 3.59
CA GLN A 279 -7.60 -14.48 2.92
C GLN A 279 -6.72 -13.26 3.01
N ASP A 280 -6.81 -12.42 1.99
CA ASP A 280 -6.26 -11.07 2.03
C ASP A 280 -7.19 -10.19 2.88
N LEU A 281 -6.61 -9.36 3.73
CA LEU A 281 -7.32 -8.39 4.55
C LEU A 281 -6.77 -7.03 4.18
N THR A 282 -7.66 -6.12 3.77
CA THR A 282 -7.29 -4.75 3.41
C THR A 282 -8.24 -3.74 4.01
N ALA A 283 -7.77 -2.51 4.20
CA ALA A 283 -8.59 -1.37 4.60
C ALA A 283 -8.29 -0.17 3.69
N SER A 284 -9.24 0.77 3.58
CA SER A 284 -8.98 1.99 2.80
C SER A 284 -7.90 2.83 3.47
N VAL A 285 -6.95 3.31 2.66
CA VAL A 285 -5.86 4.15 3.12
C VAL A 285 -6.36 5.56 3.42
N ASP A 286 -6.09 6.02 4.65
CA ASP A 286 -6.31 7.40 5.07
C ASP A 286 -5.16 8.29 4.58
N PHE A 287 -5.42 9.02 3.48
CA PHE A 287 -4.43 9.94 2.92
C PHE A 287 -4.24 11.20 3.77
N THR A 288 -5.22 11.58 4.60
CA THR A 288 -5.04 12.68 5.56
C THR A 288 -4.02 12.31 6.63
N LEU A 289 -4.01 11.04 7.09
CA LEU A 289 -2.98 10.53 7.99
C LEU A 289 -1.59 10.60 7.36
N ILE A 290 -1.45 10.14 6.11
CA ILE A 290 -0.16 10.17 5.38
C ILE A 290 0.34 11.59 5.19
N GLU A 291 -0.53 12.52 4.77
CA GLU A 291 -0.15 13.93 4.60
C GLU A 291 0.36 14.54 5.90
N ARG A 292 -0.34 14.31 7.02
CA ARG A 292 0.04 14.85 8.33
C ARG A 292 1.32 14.22 8.85
N ALA A 293 1.43 12.90 8.78
CA ALA A 293 2.64 12.18 9.17
C ALA A 293 3.84 12.63 8.33
N GLY A 294 3.64 12.85 7.03
CA GLY A 294 4.66 13.35 6.12
C GLY A 294 5.11 14.77 6.48
N ARG A 295 4.18 15.70 6.72
CA ARG A 295 4.51 17.06 7.16
C ARG A 295 5.31 17.05 8.45
N ALA A 296 4.98 16.17 9.39
CA ALA A 296 5.71 16.04 10.66
C ALA A 296 7.17 15.59 10.49
N VAL A 297 7.52 14.96 9.35
CA VAL A 297 8.90 14.53 9.01
C VAL A 297 9.53 15.35 7.87
N GLY A 298 8.95 16.51 7.56
CA GLY A 298 9.48 17.45 6.57
C GLY A 298 9.16 17.12 5.11
N LEU A 299 8.15 16.27 4.86
CA LEU A 299 7.61 16.04 3.52
C LEU A 299 6.51 17.05 3.20
N GLU A 300 6.68 17.77 2.08
CA GLU A 300 5.70 18.72 1.56
C GLU A 300 4.78 18.03 0.56
N VAL A 301 3.47 18.21 0.65
CA VAL A 301 2.54 17.69 -0.36
C VAL A 301 2.69 18.51 -1.64
N VAL A 302 3.01 17.85 -2.75
CA VAL A 302 3.10 18.45 -4.09
C VAL A 302 1.82 18.22 -4.87
N GLU A 303 1.26 17.01 -4.76
CA GLU A 303 0.07 16.64 -5.51
C GLU A 303 -0.73 15.58 -4.74
N PHE A 304 -2.05 15.71 -4.73
CA PHE A 304 -2.99 14.68 -4.32
C PHE A 304 -4.14 14.63 -5.31
N LYS A 305 -4.22 13.55 -6.10
CA LYS A 305 -5.19 13.38 -7.19
C LYS A 305 -5.71 11.95 -7.23
N SER A 306 -6.82 11.72 -7.91
CA SER A 306 -7.21 10.35 -8.30
C SER A 306 -6.20 9.75 -9.28
N GLN A 307 -6.09 8.42 -9.29
CA GLN A 307 -5.30 7.70 -10.28
C GLN A 307 -5.76 8.04 -11.69
N ARG A 308 -7.08 8.13 -11.92
CA ARG A 308 -7.65 8.53 -13.21
C ARG A 308 -7.14 9.89 -13.68
N GLU A 309 -7.15 10.91 -12.83
CA GLU A 309 -6.67 12.25 -13.19
C GLU A 309 -5.19 12.21 -13.59
N VAL A 310 -4.35 11.54 -12.80
CA VAL A 310 -2.93 11.40 -13.11
C VAL A 310 -2.69 10.68 -14.43
N LEU A 311 -3.39 9.57 -14.69
CA LEU A 311 -3.22 8.83 -15.94
C LEU A 311 -3.69 9.64 -17.16
N LEU A 312 -4.79 10.40 -17.04
CA LEU A 312 -5.26 11.28 -18.10
C LEU A 312 -4.26 12.41 -18.40
N GLU A 313 -3.70 13.05 -17.37
CA GLU A 313 -2.68 14.09 -17.54
C GLU A 313 -1.40 13.57 -18.22
N LEU A 314 -1.07 12.31 -18.01
CA LEU A 314 0.10 11.64 -18.63
C LEU A 314 -0.18 11.13 -20.06
N GLY A 315 -1.38 11.37 -20.59
CA GLY A 315 -1.75 11.02 -21.97
C GLY A 315 -2.22 9.58 -22.15
N LEU A 316 -2.97 9.04 -21.18
CA LEU A 316 -3.54 7.67 -21.26
C LEU A 316 -4.32 7.43 -22.56
N LEU A 317 -5.11 8.42 -23.01
CA LEU A 317 -5.99 8.26 -24.17
C LEU A 317 -5.19 8.15 -25.47
N GLU A 318 -4.17 8.98 -25.64
CA GLU A 318 -3.28 9.00 -26.79
C GLU A 318 -2.48 7.70 -26.88
N ARG A 319 -1.91 7.27 -25.75
CA ARG A 319 -1.15 6.01 -25.68
C ARG A 319 -2.02 4.80 -25.93
N ALA A 320 -3.20 4.75 -25.34
CA ALA A 320 -4.11 3.63 -25.56
C ALA A 320 -4.63 3.58 -27.00
N SER A 321 -4.86 4.73 -27.64
CA SER A 321 -5.18 4.81 -29.07
C SER A 321 -4.04 4.25 -29.93
N ALA A 322 -2.79 4.68 -29.68
CA ALA A 322 -1.62 4.17 -30.39
C ALA A 322 -1.43 2.65 -30.20
N TRP A 323 -1.69 2.14 -29.00
CA TRP A 323 -1.67 0.70 -28.71
C TRP A 323 -2.75 -0.06 -29.49
N LEU A 324 -4.00 0.44 -29.49
CA LEU A 324 -5.11 -0.19 -30.22
C LEU A 324 -4.85 -0.24 -31.73
N GLN A 325 -4.14 0.74 -32.28
CA GLN A 325 -3.74 0.76 -33.70
C GLN A 325 -2.64 -0.26 -34.02
N ARG A 326 -1.77 -0.58 -33.04
CA ARG A 326 -0.67 -1.54 -33.19
C ARG A 326 -1.05 -2.96 -32.78
N ALA A 327 -2.19 -3.16 -32.15
CA ALA A 327 -2.65 -4.47 -31.70
C ALA A 327 -2.70 -5.44 -32.89
N THR A 328 -1.98 -6.54 -32.76
CA THR A 328 -1.84 -7.56 -33.82
C THR A 328 -2.91 -8.64 -33.72
N SER A 329 -3.67 -8.66 -32.60
CA SER A 329 -4.76 -9.60 -32.37
C SER A 329 -5.96 -8.95 -31.69
N SER A 330 -7.13 -9.57 -31.88
CA SER A 330 -8.37 -9.18 -31.20
C SER A 330 -8.25 -9.29 -29.67
N ALA A 331 -7.42 -10.21 -29.16
CA ALA A 331 -7.20 -10.40 -27.74
C ALA A 331 -6.42 -9.22 -27.13
N GLU A 332 -5.36 -8.77 -27.80
CA GLU A 332 -4.59 -7.57 -27.38
C GLU A 332 -5.47 -6.32 -27.38
N ALA A 333 -6.26 -6.12 -28.44
CA ALA A 333 -7.18 -4.99 -28.52
C ALA A 333 -8.26 -5.02 -27.43
N LEU A 334 -8.77 -6.21 -27.09
CA LEU A 334 -9.73 -6.38 -26.00
C LEU A 334 -9.09 -6.07 -24.63
N ALA A 335 -7.88 -6.56 -24.37
CA ALA A 335 -7.16 -6.30 -23.13
C ALA A 335 -6.94 -4.79 -22.92
N ALA A 336 -6.49 -4.08 -23.95
CA ALA A 336 -6.31 -2.62 -23.90
C ALA A 336 -7.64 -1.87 -23.61
N ARG A 337 -8.75 -2.29 -24.23
CA ARG A 337 -10.08 -1.69 -23.97
C ARG A 337 -10.57 -1.96 -22.56
N LEU A 338 -10.36 -3.16 -22.04
CA LEU A 338 -10.73 -3.50 -20.66
C LEU A 338 -9.90 -2.70 -19.66
N ALA A 339 -8.59 -2.58 -19.87
CA ALA A 339 -7.73 -1.77 -19.03
C ALA A 339 -8.16 -0.30 -19.01
N LEU A 340 -8.44 0.30 -20.18
CA LEU A 340 -9.01 1.65 -20.27
C LEU A 340 -10.30 1.80 -19.47
N LYS A 341 -11.21 0.82 -19.57
CA LYS A 341 -12.46 0.83 -18.82
C LYS A 341 -12.20 0.84 -17.31
N HIS A 342 -11.30 0.00 -16.82
CA HIS A 342 -10.95 -0.07 -15.39
C HIS A 342 -10.25 1.22 -14.89
N PHE A 343 -9.38 1.83 -15.72
CA PHE A 343 -8.69 3.08 -15.36
C PHE A 343 -9.61 4.31 -15.38
N LEU A 344 -10.66 4.32 -16.20
CA LEU A 344 -11.52 5.50 -16.40
C LEU A 344 -12.84 5.46 -15.63
N LEU A 345 -13.38 4.28 -15.32
CA LEU A 345 -14.70 4.19 -14.68
C LEU A 345 -14.63 4.56 -13.18
N PRO A 346 -15.51 5.46 -12.70
CA PRO A 346 -15.53 5.86 -11.29
C PRO A 346 -15.85 4.74 -10.30
N SER A 347 -16.57 3.71 -10.75
CA SER A 347 -16.95 2.56 -9.92
C SER A 347 -15.82 1.54 -9.72
N ASP A 348 -14.64 1.80 -10.26
CA ASP A 348 -13.53 0.84 -10.35
C ASP A 348 -12.23 1.47 -9.83
N LEU A 349 -11.07 1.00 -10.29
CA LEU A 349 -9.76 1.49 -9.86
C LEU A 349 -9.57 3.01 -10.07
N GLY A 350 -10.16 3.59 -11.12
CA GLY A 350 -9.88 4.98 -11.53
C GLY A 350 -10.10 6.06 -10.47
N GLU A 351 -11.25 6.06 -9.80
CA GLU A 351 -11.61 7.12 -8.83
C GLU A 351 -11.21 6.75 -7.40
N ASN A 352 -11.28 5.46 -7.05
CA ASN A 352 -11.04 5.04 -5.68
C ASN A 352 -9.55 4.95 -5.31
N PHE A 353 -8.67 4.90 -6.31
CA PHE A 353 -7.24 5.01 -6.09
C PHE A 353 -6.82 6.46 -6.09
N LYS A 354 -5.96 6.83 -5.14
CA LYS A 354 -5.33 8.14 -5.08
C LYS A 354 -3.84 8.01 -5.30
N VAL A 355 -3.27 9.08 -5.87
CA VAL A 355 -1.83 9.29 -6.03
C VAL A 355 -1.47 10.49 -5.18
N LEU A 356 -0.70 10.25 -4.13
CA LEU A 356 -0.10 11.29 -3.30
C LEU A 356 1.38 11.42 -3.66
N VAL A 357 1.80 12.62 -4.06
CA VAL A 357 3.21 12.97 -4.27
C VAL A 357 3.63 13.93 -3.18
N GLN A 358 4.63 13.54 -2.40
CA GLN A 358 5.27 14.41 -1.42
C GLN A 358 6.74 14.64 -1.78
N ARG A 359 7.28 15.79 -1.42
CA ARG A 359 8.66 16.18 -1.70
C ARG A 359 9.44 16.39 -0.42
N LYS A 360 10.66 15.86 -0.37
CA LYS A 360 11.67 16.24 0.60
C LYS A 360 12.70 17.13 -0.07
N ARG A 361 12.90 18.33 0.48
CA ARG A 361 13.99 19.22 0.06
C ARG A 361 15.23 18.91 0.89
N ARG A 362 16.40 19.10 0.29
CA ARG A 362 17.65 19.07 1.05
C ARG A 362 17.63 20.20 2.06
N LEU A 363 17.87 19.90 3.34
CA LEU A 363 18.08 20.93 4.35
C LEU A 363 19.30 21.75 3.93
N ALA A 364 19.11 23.06 3.72
CA ALA A 364 20.23 23.96 3.52
C ALA A 364 21.09 23.89 4.78
N MET A 365 22.38 23.55 4.64
CA MET A 365 23.34 23.76 5.71
C MET A 365 23.26 25.26 6.05
N VAL A 366 22.74 25.58 7.24
CA VAL A 366 22.88 26.91 7.80
C VAL A 366 24.38 27.12 7.92
N ARG A 367 24.97 27.83 6.95
CA ARG A 367 26.34 28.33 7.08
C ARG A 367 26.32 29.15 8.37
N GLY A 368 27.11 28.71 9.34
CA GLY A 368 27.21 29.34 10.64
C GLY A 368 27.36 30.85 10.47
N ALA A 369 26.66 31.58 11.33
CA ALA A 369 27.01 32.95 11.62
C ALA A 369 28.50 32.97 12.00
N GLU A 370 29.35 33.37 11.06
CA GLU A 370 30.68 33.87 11.40
C GLU A 370 30.44 35.15 12.21
N MET A 371 30.60 35.01 13.53
CA MET A 371 30.90 36.16 14.36
C MET A 371 32.25 36.71 13.90
N ALA A 372 32.22 37.91 13.34
CA ALA A 372 33.34 38.84 13.31
C ALA A 372 32.87 40.16 13.91
#